data_AF-A0A2H6N2V1-F1
#
_entry.id   AF-A0A2H6N2V1-F1
#
_cell.length_a   1.000
_cell.length_b   1.000
_cell.length_c   1.000
_cell.angle_alpha   90.00
_cell.angle_beta   90.00
_cell.angle_gamma   90.00
#
_symmetry.space_group_name_H-M   'P 1'
#
loop_
_entity.id
_entity.type
_entity.pdbx_description
1 polymer ?
#
loop_
_entity_poly.entity_id
_entity_poly.type
_entity_poly.pdbx_seq_one_letter_code
_entity_poly.pdbx_strand_id
1 'polypeptide(L)'
;YQGFLPWEKHKYFQDLLDEEESLKKELAYFTESKFVGRQLKDTFADSLRYVNKLLNGKFGFTSRKVPAHMPHMIDRKVMQELQDLFPEEFDKTSFHKVRHYEDMQFAFSYFYYLMSAVQQLNISQVFDEIDTDHSGILSDREIRTLATRIHELPLSLQDLTGLEQMLINCSKSLPLNITQINIIPPTQEAYYDPNLPPVTKGLLMNCKLVTDRIRKAYKDKNKYRFEIMGEEEVAFKMIRTNVSHVVGQLDDIRKNPRKFVCLNDNIDHNHKDAQTVKAVLRDFYESMFPIPSQFELPREYRNRFLHTQELQEWRAYRDKLKFWTHCVLVTLIVFTVTSFFAEQLIALKRKFFPRRRIQKEVCYERMKV
;
A
#
# COMPACT_ATOMS: atom_id res chain seq x y z
N TYR A 1 -23.99 -14.38 -25.38
CA TYR A 1 -24.42 -15.21 -26.52
C TYR A 1 -23.26 -15.26 -27.51
N GLN A 2 -22.70 -16.45 -27.81
CA GLN A 2 -21.71 -16.55 -28.88
C GLN A 2 -22.42 -16.33 -30.21
N GLY A 3 -22.04 -15.27 -30.92
CA GLY A 3 -22.59 -14.94 -32.22
C GLY A 3 -22.34 -16.04 -33.25
N PHE A 4 -23.24 -16.14 -34.23
CA PHE A 4 -23.28 -17.21 -35.23
C PHE A 4 -22.22 -17.02 -36.32
N LEU A 5 -21.68 -15.81 -36.48
CA LEU A 5 -20.84 -15.46 -37.62
C LEU A 5 -19.39 -15.94 -37.43
N PRO A 6 -18.68 -16.29 -38.52
CA PRO A 6 -17.33 -16.86 -38.45
C PRO A 6 -16.32 -16.00 -37.68
N TRP A 7 -16.37 -14.67 -37.82
CA TRP A 7 -15.48 -13.73 -37.12
C TRP A 7 -15.83 -13.55 -35.63
N GLU A 8 -17.09 -13.77 -35.25
CA GLU A 8 -17.54 -13.75 -33.85
C GLU A 8 -17.01 -14.98 -33.09
N LYS A 9 -16.95 -16.15 -33.76
CA LYS A 9 -16.35 -17.37 -33.19
C LYS A 9 -14.84 -17.26 -33.02
N HIS A 10 -14.15 -16.54 -33.92
CA HIS A 10 -12.71 -16.33 -33.87
C HIS A 10 -12.31 -15.07 -33.08
N LYS A 11 -13.26 -14.37 -32.44
CA LYS A 11 -13.02 -13.15 -31.64
C LYS A 11 -12.22 -12.07 -32.38
N TYR A 12 -12.42 -11.96 -33.70
CA TYR A 12 -11.58 -11.13 -34.57
C TYR A 12 -11.67 -9.62 -34.27
N PHE A 13 -12.78 -9.18 -33.67
CA PHE A 13 -13.04 -7.78 -33.30
C PHE A 13 -13.22 -7.59 -31.79
N GLN A 14 -12.68 -8.52 -30.99
CA GLN A 14 -12.85 -8.47 -29.53
C GLN A 14 -12.21 -7.23 -28.93
N ASP A 15 -11.07 -6.81 -29.47
CA ASP A 15 -10.39 -5.56 -29.14
C ASP A 15 -11.28 -4.32 -29.35
N LEU A 16 -11.97 -4.23 -30.48
CA LEU A 16 -12.89 -3.12 -30.77
C LEU A 16 -14.14 -3.16 -29.88
N LEU A 17 -14.63 -4.35 -29.52
CA LEU A 17 -15.76 -4.51 -28.61
C LEU A 17 -15.38 -4.13 -27.16
N ASP A 18 -14.19 -4.53 -26.72
CA ASP A 18 -13.65 -4.18 -25.40
C ASP A 18 -13.37 -2.66 -25.32
N GLU A 19 -12.88 -2.06 -26.41
CA GLU A 19 -12.69 -0.61 -26.54
C GLU A 19 -14.03 0.14 -26.57
N GLU A 20 -15.04 -0.36 -27.30
CA GLU A 20 -16.39 0.20 -27.30
C GLU A 20 -17.03 0.14 -25.90
N GLU A 21 -16.87 -0.96 -25.17
CA GLU A 21 -17.37 -1.09 -23.79
C GLU A 21 -16.65 -0.12 -22.84
N SER A 22 -15.33 -0.01 -22.99
CA SER A 22 -14.50 0.95 -22.25
C SER A 22 -14.95 2.40 -22.49
N LEU A 23 -15.12 2.78 -23.77
CA LEU A 23 -15.57 4.11 -24.17
C LEU A 23 -17.00 4.38 -23.70
N LYS A 24 -17.91 3.39 -23.73
CA LYS A 24 -19.27 3.53 -23.19
C LYS A 24 -19.26 3.73 -21.67
N LYS A 25 -18.38 3.04 -20.93
CA LYS A 25 -18.17 3.28 -19.49
C LYS A 25 -17.64 4.69 -19.23
N GLU A 26 -16.68 5.14 -20.03
CA GLU A 26 -16.12 6.49 -19.93
C GLU A 26 -17.18 7.56 -20.25
N LEU A 27 -17.99 7.35 -21.29
CA LEU A 27 -19.08 8.25 -21.68
C LEU A 27 -20.20 8.29 -20.61
N ALA A 28 -20.49 7.17 -19.95
CA ALA A 28 -21.43 7.12 -18.83
C ALA A 28 -20.91 7.88 -17.60
N TYR A 29 -19.59 7.98 -17.43
CA TYR A 29 -18.96 8.79 -16.39
C TYR A 29 -19.09 10.30 -16.69
N PHE A 30 -19.15 10.68 -17.97
CA PHE A 30 -19.45 12.04 -18.43
C PHE A 30 -20.97 12.26 -18.60
N THR A 31 -21.74 12.16 -17.53
CA THR A 31 -23.15 12.58 -17.56
C THR A 31 -23.27 14.10 -17.70
N GLU A 32 -24.20 14.53 -18.57
CA GLU A 32 -24.46 15.93 -18.92
C GLU A 32 -24.64 16.82 -17.69
N SER A 33 -23.76 17.80 -17.55
CA SER A 33 -23.62 18.72 -16.41
C SER A 33 -24.77 19.74 -16.25
N LYS A 34 -25.95 19.51 -16.83
CA LYS A 34 -27.00 20.54 -16.92
C LYS A 34 -28.14 20.44 -15.92
N PHE A 35 -28.30 19.37 -15.13
CA PHE A 35 -29.44 19.26 -14.19
C PHE A 35 -29.18 18.58 -12.83
N VAL A 36 -27.95 18.57 -12.32
CA VAL A 36 -27.70 18.14 -10.93
C VAL A 36 -27.39 19.36 -10.07
N GLY A 37 -28.37 19.80 -9.28
CA GLY A 37 -28.10 20.72 -8.18
C GLY A 37 -26.95 20.14 -7.36
N ARG A 38 -25.86 20.90 -7.21
CA ARG A 38 -24.60 20.49 -6.59
C ARG A 38 -24.82 20.22 -5.10
N GLN A 39 -25.44 19.09 -4.76
CA GLN A 39 -25.30 18.53 -3.42
C GLN A 39 -23.84 18.12 -3.31
N LEU A 40 -23.10 18.81 -2.46
CA LEU A 40 -21.79 18.38 -1.98
C LEU A 40 -22.01 17.06 -1.22
N LYS A 41 -22.12 15.96 -1.95
CA LYS A 41 -22.17 14.62 -1.36
C LYS A 41 -20.83 14.38 -0.68
N ASP A 42 -20.89 13.91 0.55
CA ASP A 42 -19.69 13.52 1.29
C ASP A 42 -19.14 12.22 0.69
N THR A 43 -18.38 12.36 -0.40
CA THR A 43 -17.79 11.25 -1.15
C THR A 43 -16.90 10.38 -0.27
N PHE A 44 -16.36 10.92 0.82
CA PHE A 44 -15.58 10.15 1.78
C PHE A 44 -16.47 9.23 2.62
N ALA A 45 -17.52 9.79 3.24
CA ALA A 45 -18.49 8.99 3.99
C ALA A 45 -19.13 7.91 3.10
N ASP A 46 -19.41 8.23 1.83
CA ASP A 46 -19.99 7.27 0.90
C ASP A 46 -19.00 6.17 0.50
N SER A 47 -17.72 6.49 0.26
CA SER A 47 -16.67 5.46 0.03
C SER A 47 -16.52 4.50 1.21
N LEU A 48 -16.66 5.00 2.45
CA LEU A 48 -16.60 4.18 3.65
C LEU A 48 -17.77 3.20 3.71
N ARG A 49 -18.98 3.67 3.39
CA ARG A 49 -20.19 2.84 3.33
C ARG A 49 -20.09 1.80 2.22
N TYR A 50 -19.55 2.17 1.06
CA TYR A 50 -19.32 1.27 -0.06
C TYR A 50 -18.41 0.10 0.35
N VAL A 51 -17.23 0.39 0.91
CA VAL A 51 -16.30 -0.64 1.41
C VAL A 51 -16.94 -1.49 2.52
N ASN A 52 -17.66 -0.87 3.46
CA ASN A 52 -18.33 -1.62 4.53
C ASN A 52 -19.36 -2.61 3.97
N LYS A 53 -20.08 -2.25 2.89
CA LYS A 53 -21.01 -3.16 2.20
C LYS A 53 -20.26 -4.35 1.58
N LEU A 54 -19.14 -4.12 0.90
CA LEU A 54 -18.30 -5.17 0.31
C LEU A 54 -17.78 -6.14 1.38
N LEU A 55 -17.24 -5.60 2.47
CA LEU A 55 -16.72 -6.39 3.58
C LEU A 55 -17.83 -7.17 4.31
N ASN A 56 -19.03 -6.60 4.45
CA ASN A 56 -20.19 -7.32 4.97
C ASN A 56 -20.59 -8.48 4.06
N GLY A 57 -20.56 -8.27 2.74
CA GLY A 57 -20.83 -9.31 1.77
C GLY A 57 -19.81 -10.46 1.84
N LYS A 58 -18.53 -10.14 2.08
CA LYS A 58 -17.46 -11.14 2.09
C LYS A 58 -17.26 -11.85 3.43
N PHE A 59 -17.28 -11.12 4.54
CA PHE A 59 -16.89 -11.59 5.88
C PHE A 59 -18.05 -11.63 6.87
N GLY A 60 -19.26 -11.27 6.44
CA GLY A 60 -20.43 -11.16 7.31
C GLY A 60 -20.58 -9.80 7.98
N PHE A 61 -21.76 -9.59 8.55
CA PHE A 61 -22.16 -8.31 9.11
C PHE A 61 -21.37 -7.96 10.37
N THR A 62 -20.78 -6.76 10.39
CA THR A 62 -20.11 -6.22 11.58
C THR A 62 -20.23 -4.70 11.61
N SER A 63 -20.34 -4.13 12.80
CA SER A 63 -20.28 -2.68 12.99
C SER A 63 -18.83 -2.21 12.92
N ARG A 64 -18.52 -1.35 11.94
CA ARG A 64 -17.18 -0.84 11.66
C ARG A 64 -17.14 0.67 11.89
N LYS A 65 -16.18 1.13 12.71
CA LYS A 65 -15.87 2.54 12.96
C LYS A 65 -14.81 3.07 11.99
N VAL A 66 -14.76 4.38 11.80
CA VAL A 66 -13.70 5.00 10.98
C VAL A 66 -12.37 4.97 11.75
N PRO A 67 -11.27 4.45 11.15
CA PRO A 67 -9.94 4.53 11.76
C PRO A 67 -9.55 5.98 12.09
N ALA A 68 -8.87 6.17 13.22
CA ALA A 68 -8.39 7.50 13.62
C ALA A 68 -7.41 8.08 12.58
N HIS A 69 -7.36 9.40 12.47
CA HIS A 69 -6.44 10.11 11.56
C HIS A 69 -5.00 10.06 12.11
N MET A 70 -4.31 8.97 11.80
CA MET A 70 -2.95 8.67 12.24
C MET A 70 -2.14 8.03 11.11
N PRO A 71 -0.81 7.98 11.20
CA PRO A 71 0.00 7.24 10.24
C PRO A 71 -0.46 5.77 10.17
N HIS A 72 -0.57 5.24 8.96
CA HIS A 72 -0.93 3.85 8.73
C HIS A 72 0.26 3.10 8.14
N MET A 73 0.67 2.02 8.81
CA MET A 73 1.70 1.12 8.30
C MET A 73 1.03 0.00 7.50
N ILE A 74 1.37 -0.10 6.22
CA ILE A 74 0.74 -1.01 5.28
C ILE A 74 1.77 -2.03 4.81
N ASP A 75 1.47 -3.31 5.00
CA ASP A 75 2.26 -4.40 4.44
C ASP A 75 1.84 -4.64 2.98
N ARG A 76 2.83 -4.67 2.08
CA ARG A 76 2.59 -4.80 0.64
C ARG A 76 1.97 -6.15 0.26
N LYS A 77 2.34 -7.24 0.94
CA LYS A 77 1.80 -8.58 0.66
C LYS A 77 0.35 -8.68 1.13
N VAL A 78 0.05 -8.16 2.32
CA VAL A 78 -1.32 -8.10 2.83
C VAL A 78 -2.20 -7.22 1.94
N MET A 79 -1.67 -6.07 1.49
CA MET A 79 -2.39 -5.22 0.54
C MET A 79 -2.64 -5.93 -0.79
N GLN A 80 -1.66 -6.69 -1.29
CA GLN A 80 -1.85 -7.50 -2.50
C GLN A 80 -2.97 -8.53 -2.31
N GLU A 81 -2.99 -9.26 -1.19
CA GLU A 81 -4.07 -10.21 -0.91
C GLU A 81 -5.46 -9.53 -0.88
N LEU A 82 -5.53 -8.32 -0.33
CA LEU A 82 -6.76 -7.52 -0.32
C LEU A 82 -7.16 -7.06 -1.73
N GLN A 83 -6.19 -6.68 -2.56
CA GLN A 83 -6.43 -6.30 -3.95
C GLN A 83 -6.88 -7.50 -4.79
N ASP A 84 -6.25 -8.65 -4.61
CA ASP A 84 -6.63 -9.91 -5.27
C ASP A 84 -8.04 -10.36 -4.85
N LEU A 85 -8.50 -9.94 -3.67
CA LEU A 85 -9.84 -10.23 -3.16
C LEU A 85 -10.93 -9.35 -3.80
N PHE A 86 -10.60 -8.11 -4.17
CA PHE A 86 -11.54 -7.12 -4.75
C PHE A 86 -10.93 -6.41 -5.97
N PRO A 87 -10.54 -7.16 -7.03
CA PRO A 87 -9.76 -6.60 -8.13
C PRO A 87 -10.53 -5.51 -8.87
N GLU A 88 -11.83 -5.74 -9.17
CA GLU A 88 -12.66 -4.79 -9.91
C GLU A 88 -12.85 -3.47 -9.16
N GLU A 89 -12.96 -3.53 -7.82
CA GLU A 89 -13.18 -2.34 -7.01
C GLU A 89 -11.91 -1.50 -6.85
N PHE A 90 -10.74 -2.14 -6.75
CA PHE A 90 -9.47 -1.42 -6.80
C PHE A 90 -9.17 -0.85 -8.18
N ASP A 91 -9.51 -1.58 -9.25
CA ASP A 91 -9.40 -1.07 -10.62
C ASP A 91 -10.26 0.18 -10.79
N LYS A 92 -11.55 0.14 -10.40
CA LYS A 92 -12.44 1.32 -10.40
C LYS A 92 -11.84 2.50 -9.64
N THR A 93 -11.34 2.25 -8.43
CA THR A 93 -10.69 3.27 -7.60
C THR A 93 -9.52 3.93 -8.34
N SER A 94 -8.74 3.15 -9.09
CA SER A 94 -7.58 3.65 -9.83
C SER A 94 -7.93 4.55 -11.04
N PHE A 95 -9.13 4.39 -11.62
CA PHE A 95 -9.61 5.24 -12.72
C PHE A 95 -10.05 6.63 -12.24
N HIS A 96 -10.34 6.80 -10.95
CA HIS A 96 -10.80 8.08 -10.40
C HIS A 96 -9.62 9.02 -10.11
N LYS A 97 -9.62 10.20 -10.75
CA LYS A 97 -8.61 11.26 -10.48
C LYS A 97 -8.82 11.98 -9.14
N VAL A 98 -10.06 12.04 -8.69
CA VAL A 98 -10.49 12.67 -7.44
C VAL A 98 -11.40 11.71 -6.70
N ARG A 99 -11.46 11.85 -5.37
CA ARG A 99 -12.22 10.96 -4.49
C ARG A 99 -13.64 10.72 -5.02
N HIS A 100 -13.98 9.45 -5.16
CA HIS A 100 -15.26 8.96 -5.64
C HIS A 100 -15.98 8.14 -4.56
N TYR A 101 -17.30 8.06 -4.66
CA TYR A 101 -18.13 7.36 -3.66
C TYR A 101 -18.00 5.83 -3.73
N GLU A 102 -17.44 5.29 -4.81
CA GLU A 102 -17.13 3.86 -5.01
C GLU A 102 -15.65 3.53 -4.79
N ASP A 103 -14.88 4.47 -4.25
CA ASP A 103 -13.47 4.20 -3.97
C ASP A 103 -13.32 3.18 -2.85
N MET A 104 -12.35 2.29 -3.03
CA MET A 104 -11.81 1.47 -1.96
C MET A 104 -11.06 2.39 -0.99
N GLN A 105 -11.77 2.85 0.04
CA GLN A 105 -11.19 3.70 1.07
C GLN A 105 -10.01 2.96 1.72
N PHE A 106 -8.81 3.45 1.46
CA PHE A 106 -7.58 2.68 1.61
C PHE A 106 -7.33 2.15 3.03
N ALA A 107 -7.39 3.01 4.04
CA ALA A 107 -7.12 2.64 5.43
C ALA A 107 -8.21 1.72 5.99
N PHE A 108 -9.47 2.08 5.78
CA PHE A 108 -10.64 1.33 6.21
C PHE A 108 -10.64 -0.07 5.60
N SER A 109 -10.40 -0.18 4.30
CA SER A 109 -10.32 -1.47 3.59
C SER A 109 -9.22 -2.35 4.21
N TYR A 110 -8.03 -1.80 4.42
CA TYR A 110 -6.88 -2.54 4.93
C TYR A 110 -7.07 -3.03 6.37
N PHE A 111 -7.42 -2.14 7.30
CA PHE A 111 -7.55 -2.53 8.71
C PHE A 111 -8.71 -3.51 8.92
N TYR A 112 -9.83 -3.33 8.24
CA TYR A 112 -10.93 -4.27 8.37
C TYR A 112 -10.72 -5.58 7.64
N TYR A 113 -9.91 -5.61 6.58
CA TYR A 113 -9.41 -6.87 6.04
C TYR A 113 -8.57 -7.61 7.08
N LEU A 114 -7.59 -6.95 7.71
CA LEU A 114 -6.79 -7.55 8.78
C LEU A 114 -7.66 -8.11 9.91
N MET A 115 -8.68 -7.36 10.32
CA MET A 115 -9.57 -7.77 11.41
C MET A 115 -10.56 -8.88 11.03
N SER A 116 -10.91 -9.01 9.74
CA SER A 116 -11.95 -9.94 9.27
C SER A 116 -11.39 -11.18 8.56
N ALA A 117 -10.15 -11.14 8.07
CA ALA A 117 -9.55 -12.25 7.35
C ALA A 117 -9.38 -13.44 8.29
N VAL A 118 -10.00 -14.57 7.92
CA VAL A 118 -9.92 -15.82 8.69
C VAL A 118 -8.87 -16.74 8.09
N GLN A 119 -8.13 -17.44 8.94
CA GLN A 119 -7.27 -18.52 8.52
C GLN A 119 -8.09 -19.81 8.49
N GLN A 120 -8.15 -20.46 7.32
CA GLN A 120 -8.80 -21.76 7.21
C GLN A 120 -8.11 -22.76 8.14
N LEU A 121 -8.91 -23.50 8.92
CA LEU A 121 -8.42 -24.49 9.87
C LEU A 121 -7.59 -25.55 9.15
N ASN A 122 -6.30 -25.63 9.49
CA ASN A 122 -5.46 -26.73 9.07
C ASN A 122 -5.46 -27.80 10.16
N ILE A 123 -6.17 -28.92 9.93
CA ILE A 123 -6.27 -30.02 10.90
C ILE A 123 -4.89 -30.61 11.21
N SER A 124 -3.94 -30.51 10.27
CA SER A 124 -2.55 -30.89 10.50
C SER A 124 -1.95 -30.10 11.66
N GLN A 125 -2.22 -28.80 11.72
CA GLN A 125 -1.74 -27.95 12.81
C GLN A 125 -2.49 -28.24 14.11
N VAL A 126 -3.75 -28.64 14.05
CA VAL A 126 -4.50 -29.09 15.24
C VAL A 126 -3.84 -30.31 15.86
N PHE A 127 -3.38 -31.26 15.06
CA PHE A 127 -2.59 -32.39 15.56
C PHE A 127 -1.31 -31.91 16.24
N ASP A 128 -0.53 -31.05 15.55
CA ASP A 128 0.74 -30.53 16.06
C ASP A 128 0.59 -29.70 17.35
N GLU A 129 -0.55 -29.03 17.55
CA GLU A 129 -0.88 -28.30 18.79
C GLU A 129 -1.25 -29.22 19.97
N ILE A 130 -1.71 -30.44 19.69
CA ILE A 130 -2.17 -31.42 20.69
C ILE A 130 -1.07 -32.42 21.04
N ASP A 131 -0.21 -32.76 20.08
CA ASP A 131 1.02 -33.55 20.25
C ASP A 131 2.08 -32.72 20.97
N THR A 132 1.96 -32.65 22.30
CA THR A 132 2.73 -31.78 23.18
C THR A 132 4.17 -32.25 23.37
N ASP A 133 4.42 -33.55 23.24
CA ASP A 133 5.76 -34.13 23.31
C ASP A 133 6.41 -34.34 21.93
N HIS A 134 5.68 -34.01 20.86
CA HIS A 134 6.12 -34.12 19.47
C HIS A 134 6.55 -35.54 19.09
N SER A 135 5.92 -36.54 19.69
CA SER A 135 6.18 -37.95 19.42
C SER A 135 5.60 -38.43 18.07
N GLY A 136 4.71 -37.64 17.47
CA GLY A 136 4.01 -37.97 16.22
C GLY A 136 2.81 -38.90 16.42
N ILE A 137 2.50 -39.28 17.67
CA ILE A 137 1.40 -40.15 18.07
C ILE A 137 0.70 -39.51 19.27
N LEU A 138 -0.64 -39.44 19.28
CA LEU A 138 -1.35 -38.92 20.45
C LEU A 138 -1.47 -40.00 21.54
N SER A 139 -1.03 -39.67 22.75
CA SER A 139 -1.28 -40.43 23.99
C SER A 139 -2.75 -40.34 24.45
N ASP A 140 -3.18 -41.20 25.39
CA ASP A 140 -4.53 -41.11 25.99
C ASP A 140 -4.82 -39.72 26.61
N ARG A 141 -3.78 -39.08 27.17
CA ARG A 141 -3.90 -37.74 27.79
C ARG A 141 -4.08 -36.65 26.74
N GLU A 142 -3.44 -36.79 25.59
CA GLU A 142 -3.56 -35.86 24.47
C GLU A 142 -4.87 -36.08 23.70
N ILE A 143 -5.31 -37.32 23.55
CA ILE A 143 -6.64 -37.67 23.02
C ILE A 143 -7.73 -37.05 23.91
N ARG A 144 -7.59 -37.14 25.24
CA ARG A 144 -8.48 -36.43 26.17
C ARG A 144 -8.42 -34.92 25.99
N THR A 145 -7.23 -34.35 25.74
CA THR A 145 -7.06 -32.91 25.47
C THR A 145 -7.69 -32.50 24.13
N LEU A 146 -7.68 -33.35 23.11
CA LEU A 146 -8.43 -33.13 21.88
C LEU A 146 -9.94 -33.20 22.15
N ALA A 147 -10.39 -34.18 22.94
CA ALA A 147 -11.79 -34.37 23.30
C ALA A 147 -12.38 -33.13 23.99
N THR A 148 -11.64 -32.49 24.92
CA THR A 148 -12.10 -31.26 25.60
C THR A 148 -12.28 -30.08 24.65
N ARG A 149 -11.60 -30.08 23.49
CA ARG A 149 -11.74 -29.03 22.49
C ARG A 149 -12.85 -29.30 21.49
N ILE A 150 -13.31 -30.55 21.34
CA ILE A 150 -14.34 -30.93 20.35
C ILE A 150 -15.71 -31.29 20.94
N HIS A 151 -15.81 -31.48 22.26
CA HIS A 151 -17.06 -31.76 22.99
C HIS A 151 -17.38 -30.62 23.98
N GLU A 152 -18.63 -30.57 24.42
CA GLU A 152 -19.05 -29.68 25.51
C GLU A 152 -18.47 -30.17 26.85
N LEU A 153 -18.17 -29.23 27.74
CA LEU A 153 -17.59 -29.53 29.06
C LEU A 153 -18.69 -29.56 30.14
N PRO A 154 -18.58 -30.46 31.13
CA PRO A 154 -17.51 -31.44 31.37
C PRO A 154 -17.62 -32.68 30.48
N LEU A 155 -16.48 -33.30 30.15
CA LEU A 155 -16.45 -34.54 29.36
C LEU A 155 -17.12 -35.70 30.09
N SER A 156 -18.05 -36.38 29.42
CA SER A 156 -18.57 -37.67 29.87
C SER A 156 -17.68 -38.82 29.43
N LEU A 157 -17.82 -39.99 30.08
CA LEU A 157 -17.15 -41.22 29.64
C LEU A 157 -17.58 -41.62 28.22
N GLN A 158 -18.84 -41.33 27.86
CA GLN A 158 -19.38 -41.62 26.53
C GLN A 158 -18.72 -40.77 25.43
N ASP A 159 -18.33 -39.53 25.73
CA ASP A 159 -17.64 -38.67 24.77
C ASP A 159 -16.25 -39.22 24.43
N LEU A 160 -15.49 -39.66 25.45
CA LEU A 160 -14.15 -40.22 25.28
C LEU A 160 -14.19 -41.57 24.57
N THR A 161 -14.99 -42.50 25.06
CA THR A 161 -15.14 -43.82 24.44
C THR A 161 -15.71 -43.70 23.02
N GLY A 162 -16.61 -42.75 22.77
CA GLY A 162 -17.11 -42.44 21.43
C GLY A 162 -16.00 -41.98 20.48
N LEU A 163 -15.09 -41.10 20.96
CA LEU A 163 -13.95 -40.63 20.18
C LEU A 163 -12.96 -41.76 19.87
N GLU A 164 -12.60 -42.56 20.87
CA GLU A 164 -11.72 -43.73 20.71
C GLU A 164 -12.31 -44.72 19.68
N GLN A 165 -13.61 -45.05 19.79
CA GLN A 165 -14.27 -45.94 18.84
C GLN A 165 -14.30 -45.36 17.41
N MET A 166 -14.44 -44.04 17.25
CA MET A 166 -14.32 -43.41 15.93
C MET A 166 -12.91 -43.60 15.35
N LEU A 167 -11.86 -43.43 16.16
CA LEU A 167 -10.47 -43.63 15.74
C LEU A 167 -10.17 -45.10 15.41
N ILE A 168 -10.65 -46.04 16.23
CA ILE A 168 -10.54 -47.49 16.01
C ILE A 168 -11.22 -47.91 14.71
N ASN A 169 -12.42 -47.38 14.43
CA ASN A 169 -13.14 -47.72 13.20
C ASN A 169 -12.47 -47.11 11.97
N CYS A 170 -11.95 -45.88 12.09
CA CYS A 170 -11.19 -45.24 11.02
C CYS A 170 -9.92 -46.01 10.69
N SER A 171 -9.18 -46.52 11.68
CA SER A 171 -7.94 -47.26 11.46
C SER A 171 -8.16 -48.57 10.68
N LYS A 172 -9.26 -49.28 10.94
CA LYS A 172 -9.64 -50.50 10.22
C LYS A 172 -9.96 -50.23 8.75
N SER A 173 -10.45 -49.02 8.43
CA SER A 173 -10.82 -48.63 7.07
C SER A 173 -9.67 -48.07 6.23
N LEU A 174 -8.55 -47.68 6.87
CA LEU A 174 -7.45 -46.99 6.22
C LEU A 174 -6.27 -47.93 5.91
N PRO A 175 -5.65 -47.84 4.72
CA PRO A 175 -4.43 -48.58 4.40
C PRO A 175 -3.26 -48.20 5.33
N LEU A 176 -2.42 -49.18 5.69
CA LEU A 176 -1.24 -49.01 6.55
C LEU A 176 -0.23 -47.96 6.03
N ASN A 177 -0.18 -47.73 4.71
CA ASN A 177 0.68 -46.72 4.11
C ASN A 177 0.24 -45.28 4.45
N ILE A 178 -1.04 -45.07 4.75
CA ILE A 178 -1.61 -43.75 5.06
C ILE A 178 -1.45 -43.42 6.55
N THR A 179 -1.51 -44.43 7.41
CA THR A 179 -1.34 -44.24 8.86
C THR A 179 0.11 -44.01 9.27
N GLN A 180 1.09 -44.25 8.39
CA GLN A 180 2.53 -43.97 8.59
C GLN A 180 3.14 -44.58 9.87
N ILE A 181 2.52 -45.62 10.43
CA ILE A 181 2.91 -46.25 11.71
C ILE A 181 4.37 -46.75 11.65
N ASN A 182 4.83 -47.22 10.49
CA ASN A 182 6.16 -47.80 10.31
C ASN A 182 7.32 -46.78 10.28
N ILE A 183 7.02 -45.48 10.22
CA ILE A 183 8.03 -44.40 10.12
C ILE A 183 8.36 -43.84 11.51
N ILE A 184 7.45 -44.02 12.47
CA ILE A 184 7.58 -43.47 13.82
C ILE A 184 8.41 -44.47 14.64
N PRO A 185 9.46 -44.03 15.36
CA PRO A 185 10.21 -44.92 16.24
C PRO A 185 9.23 -45.58 17.23
N PRO A 186 9.42 -46.86 17.59
CA PRO A 186 8.51 -47.55 18.48
C PRO A 186 8.40 -46.78 19.79
N THR A 187 7.26 -46.11 19.98
CA THR A 187 6.96 -45.40 21.22
C THR A 187 6.57 -46.45 22.27
N GLN A 188 6.91 -46.18 23.53
CA GLN A 188 6.47 -47.01 24.67
C GLN A 188 5.02 -46.71 25.07
N GLU A 189 4.25 -46.02 24.23
CA GLU A 189 2.91 -45.55 24.55
C GLU A 189 1.96 -46.74 24.65
N ALA A 190 1.41 -46.96 25.85
CA ALA A 190 0.48 -48.04 26.13
C ALA A 190 -0.90 -47.45 26.40
N TYR A 191 -1.81 -47.62 25.46
CA TYR A 191 -3.19 -47.15 25.57
C TYR A 191 -3.98 -47.94 26.63
N TYR A 192 -4.92 -47.27 27.30
CA TYR A 192 -5.83 -47.93 28.24
C TYR A 192 -6.77 -48.93 27.55
N ASP A 193 -7.24 -48.64 26.34
CA ASP A 193 -7.94 -49.60 25.48
C ASP A 193 -6.91 -50.33 24.60
N PRO A 194 -6.72 -51.65 24.77
CA PRO A 194 -5.78 -52.43 23.96
C PRO A 194 -6.12 -52.46 22.46
N ASN A 195 -7.35 -52.12 22.08
CA ASN A 195 -7.80 -52.09 20.69
C ASN A 195 -7.52 -50.76 19.99
N LEU A 196 -7.14 -49.72 20.73
CA LEU A 196 -6.82 -48.42 20.18
C LEU A 196 -5.44 -48.47 19.49
N PRO A 197 -5.36 -48.25 18.17
CA PRO A 197 -4.08 -48.21 17.49
C PRO A 197 -3.34 -46.90 17.79
N PRO A 198 -2.04 -46.82 17.50
CA PRO A 198 -1.29 -45.57 17.50
C PRO A 198 -2.00 -44.47 16.71
N VAL A 199 -2.42 -43.41 17.40
CA VAL A 199 -3.16 -42.29 16.81
C VAL A 199 -2.18 -41.33 16.15
N THR A 200 -1.80 -41.65 14.92
CA THR A 200 -0.88 -40.82 14.12
C THR A 200 -1.59 -39.65 13.46
N LYS A 201 -0.80 -38.66 13.02
CA LYS A 201 -1.29 -37.53 12.21
C LYS A 201 -2.04 -37.96 10.96
N GLY A 202 -1.54 -39.00 10.28
CA GLY A 202 -2.19 -39.58 9.11
C GLY A 202 -3.56 -40.17 9.42
N LEU A 203 -3.70 -40.88 10.54
CA LEU A 203 -4.99 -41.42 10.99
C LEU A 203 -5.99 -40.30 11.27
N LEU A 204 -5.59 -39.26 12.02
CA LEU A 204 -6.49 -38.16 12.38
C LEU A 204 -6.96 -37.38 11.15
N MET A 205 -6.05 -37.05 10.23
CA MET A 205 -6.35 -36.27 9.02
C MET A 205 -7.30 -36.98 8.04
N ASN A 206 -7.27 -38.33 8.02
CA ASN A 206 -8.08 -39.13 7.11
C ASN A 206 -9.35 -39.71 7.76
N CYS A 207 -9.52 -39.54 9.07
CA CYS A 207 -10.73 -39.94 9.76
C CYS A 207 -11.82 -38.88 9.63
N LYS A 208 -12.63 -38.96 8.57
CA LYS A 208 -13.64 -37.94 8.22
C LYS A 208 -14.53 -37.53 9.40
N LEU A 209 -15.06 -38.50 10.15
CA LEU A 209 -15.93 -38.26 11.31
C LEU A 209 -15.26 -37.39 12.38
N VAL A 210 -13.98 -37.64 12.67
CA VAL A 210 -13.22 -36.87 13.65
C VAL A 210 -12.85 -35.50 13.08
N THR A 211 -12.41 -35.44 11.82
CA THR A 211 -12.11 -34.15 11.16
C THR A 211 -13.31 -33.21 11.11
N ASP A 212 -14.52 -33.74 10.90
CA ASP A 212 -15.75 -32.94 10.86
C ASP A 212 -16.13 -32.43 12.24
N ARG A 213 -15.92 -33.23 13.31
CA ARG A 213 -16.07 -32.76 14.70
C ARG A 213 -15.05 -31.68 15.05
N ILE A 214 -13.79 -31.86 14.66
CA ILE A 214 -12.73 -30.85 14.83
C ILE A 214 -13.13 -29.55 14.13
N ARG A 215 -13.52 -29.61 12.84
CA ARG A 215 -13.96 -28.42 12.09
C ARG A 215 -15.17 -27.73 12.71
N LYS A 216 -16.12 -28.49 13.26
CA LYS A 216 -17.32 -27.92 13.89
C LYS A 216 -17.01 -27.22 15.22
N ALA A 217 -16.07 -27.75 15.99
CA ALA A 217 -15.76 -27.23 17.32
C ALA A 217 -14.71 -26.11 17.29
N TYR A 218 -13.73 -26.21 16.40
CA TYR A 218 -12.77 -25.14 16.17
C TYR A 218 -13.42 -24.03 15.37
N LYS A 219 -13.65 -22.88 16.01
CA LYS A 219 -14.05 -21.67 15.31
C LYS A 219 -12.91 -21.19 14.42
N ASP A 220 -13.25 -20.63 13.26
CA ASP A 220 -12.30 -19.93 12.41
C ASP A 220 -11.54 -18.90 13.24
N LYS A 221 -10.21 -19.01 13.25
CA LYS A 221 -9.35 -18.03 13.91
C LYS A 221 -9.06 -16.91 12.93
N ASN A 222 -8.99 -15.68 13.45
CA ASN A 222 -8.52 -14.55 12.66
C ASN A 222 -7.09 -14.83 12.20
N LYS A 223 -6.82 -14.65 10.90
CA LYS A 223 -5.51 -14.81 10.29
C LYS A 223 -4.50 -13.84 10.90
N TYR A 224 -4.94 -12.63 11.22
CA TYR A 224 -4.12 -11.60 11.83
C TYR A 224 -4.57 -11.29 13.25
N ARG A 225 -3.60 -11.09 14.14
CA ARG A 225 -3.85 -10.62 15.50
C ARG A 225 -4.12 -9.12 15.46
N PHE A 226 -5.11 -8.67 16.21
CA PHE A 226 -5.42 -7.26 16.35
C PHE A 226 -5.96 -6.97 17.75
N GLU A 227 -5.91 -5.70 18.11
CA GLU A 227 -6.51 -5.12 19.30
C GLU A 227 -7.20 -3.82 18.90
N ILE A 228 -8.37 -3.56 19.48
CA ILE A 228 -9.08 -2.28 19.29
C ILE A 228 -8.77 -1.41 20.50
N MET A 229 -8.04 -0.32 20.27
CA MET A 229 -7.76 0.69 21.29
C MET A 229 -8.78 1.83 21.22
N GLY A 230 -8.98 2.52 22.35
CA GLY A 230 -9.87 3.68 22.40
C GLY A 230 -9.20 4.97 21.90
N GLU A 231 -9.97 6.05 21.94
CA GLU A 231 -9.53 7.37 21.47
C GLU A 231 -8.47 8.00 22.38
N GLU A 232 -8.30 7.49 23.60
CA GLU A 232 -7.28 7.92 24.55
C GLU A 232 -5.85 7.71 24.07
N GLU A 233 -5.62 6.93 23.01
CA GLU A 233 -4.30 6.72 22.43
C GLU A 233 -3.93 7.75 21.35
N VAL A 234 -4.89 8.59 20.94
CA VAL A 234 -4.74 9.54 19.83
C VAL A 234 -5.12 10.95 20.27
N ALA A 235 -4.31 11.94 19.88
CA ALA A 235 -4.67 13.35 19.98
C ALA A 235 -4.88 13.93 18.58
N PHE A 236 -6.09 14.44 18.30
CA PHE A 236 -6.36 15.24 17.10
C PHE A 236 -6.70 16.67 17.51
N LYS A 237 -5.83 17.62 17.18
CA LYS A 237 -6.01 19.04 17.49
C LYS A 237 -6.04 19.86 16.20
N MET A 238 -7.17 20.51 15.94
CA MET A 238 -7.26 21.55 14.91
C MET A 238 -6.64 22.84 15.45
N ILE A 239 -5.54 23.27 14.84
CA ILE A 239 -4.78 24.45 15.24
C ILE A 239 -5.33 25.66 14.51
N ARG A 240 -5.99 26.54 15.25
CA ARG A 240 -6.56 27.80 14.74
C ARG A 240 -5.64 28.97 15.06
N THR A 241 -6.01 30.19 14.64
CA THR A 241 -5.16 31.38 14.83
C THR A 241 -5.18 31.98 16.25
N ASN A 242 -5.94 31.44 17.20
CA ASN A 242 -5.99 31.93 18.58
C ASN A 242 -4.82 31.36 19.40
N VAL A 243 -3.81 32.20 19.68
CA VAL A 243 -2.57 31.80 20.37
C VAL A 243 -2.84 31.12 21.72
N SER A 244 -3.66 31.72 22.58
CA SER A 244 -3.93 31.19 23.93
C SER A 244 -4.58 29.79 23.88
N HIS A 245 -5.49 29.59 22.93
CA HIS A 245 -6.12 28.28 22.72
C HIS A 245 -5.11 27.24 22.21
N VAL A 246 -4.25 27.63 21.27
CA VAL A 246 -3.21 26.74 20.73
C VAL A 246 -2.23 26.33 21.81
N VAL A 247 -1.74 27.26 22.62
CA VAL A 247 -0.86 26.96 23.76
C VAL A 247 -1.51 25.92 24.69
N GLY A 248 -2.78 26.14 25.08
CA GLY A 248 -3.50 25.17 25.90
C GLY A 248 -3.66 23.79 25.25
N GLN A 249 -3.92 23.72 23.94
CA GLN A 249 -4.01 22.44 23.20
C GLN A 249 -2.67 21.70 23.17
N LEU A 250 -1.56 22.41 23.02
CA LEU A 250 -0.22 21.82 22.96
C LEU A 250 0.29 21.41 24.34
N ASP A 251 -0.02 22.20 25.37
CA ASP A 251 0.32 21.86 26.76
C ASP A 251 -0.47 20.64 27.27
N ASP A 252 -1.72 20.47 26.82
CA ASP A 252 -2.47 19.23 27.07
C ASP A 252 -1.75 18.01 26.49
N ILE A 253 -1.16 18.11 25.28
CA ILE A 253 -0.37 17.03 24.68
C ILE A 253 0.92 16.78 25.47
N ARG A 254 1.61 17.84 25.91
CA ARG A 254 2.81 17.72 26.75
C ARG A 254 2.50 17.01 28.07
N LYS A 255 1.38 17.37 28.70
CA LYS A 255 0.92 16.80 29.97
C LYS A 255 0.45 15.35 29.82
N ASN A 256 -0.24 15.04 28.73
CA ASN A 256 -0.86 13.75 28.46
C ASN A 256 -0.32 13.16 27.15
N PRO A 257 0.90 12.56 27.16
CA PRO A 257 1.50 11.98 25.97
C PRO A 257 0.60 10.90 25.37
N ARG A 258 0.36 10.98 24.05
CA ARG A 258 -0.44 10.01 23.29
C ARG A 258 0.46 9.27 22.29
N LYS A 259 0.06 8.07 21.87
CA LYS A 259 0.80 7.30 20.85
C LYS A 259 0.86 8.04 19.51
N PHE A 260 -0.26 8.65 19.12
CA PHE A 260 -0.36 9.40 17.87
C PHE A 260 -0.88 10.82 18.13
N VAL A 261 -0.18 11.81 17.58
CA VAL A 261 -0.56 13.22 17.68
C VAL A 261 -0.70 13.79 16.28
N CYS A 262 -1.91 14.24 15.94
CA CYS A 262 -2.21 14.93 14.70
C CYS A 262 -2.56 16.39 15.00
N LEU A 263 -1.76 17.30 14.45
CA LEU A 263 -2.02 18.72 14.46
C LEU A 263 -2.47 19.13 13.06
N ASN A 264 -3.73 19.55 12.92
CA ASN A 264 -4.27 19.98 11.64
C ASN A 264 -4.13 21.50 11.50
N ASP A 265 -3.55 21.97 10.39
CA ASP A 265 -3.41 23.40 10.12
C ASP A 265 -4.76 24.01 9.70
N ASN A 266 -5.39 24.72 10.62
CA ASN A 266 -6.57 25.56 10.40
C ASN A 266 -6.25 27.03 10.67
N ILE A 267 -4.99 27.43 10.52
CA ILE A 267 -4.53 28.79 10.77
C ILE A 267 -4.96 29.66 9.61
N ASP A 268 -5.58 30.81 9.91
CA ASP A 268 -5.68 31.90 8.94
C ASP A 268 -4.30 32.57 8.83
N HIS A 269 -3.54 32.18 7.81
CA HIS A 269 -2.17 32.66 7.59
C HIS A 269 -2.07 34.16 7.27
N ASN A 270 -3.19 34.84 7.00
CA ASN A 270 -3.23 36.28 6.79
C ASN A 270 -3.42 37.07 8.09
N HIS A 271 -3.80 36.41 9.18
CA HIS A 271 -4.02 37.06 10.46
C HIS A 271 -2.68 37.40 11.14
N LYS A 272 -2.62 38.55 11.83
CA LYS A 272 -1.41 39.05 12.52
C LYS A 272 -0.79 38.03 13.49
N ASP A 273 -1.63 37.25 14.17
CA ASP A 273 -1.20 36.28 15.18
C ASP A 273 -0.69 34.96 14.58
N ALA A 274 -0.83 34.73 13.27
CA ALA A 274 -0.40 33.50 12.62
C ALA A 274 1.11 33.25 12.78
N GLN A 275 1.92 34.31 12.80
CA GLN A 275 3.36 34.19 13.03
C GLN A 275 3.67 33.69 14.45
N THR A 276 2.94 34.18 15.44
CA THR A 276 3.06 33.74 16.84
C THR A 276 2.63 32.29 16.98
N VAL A 277 1.52 31.89 16.36
CA VAL A 277 1.07 30.47 16.36
C VAL A 277 2.13 29.56 15.74
N LYS A 278 2.76 29.96 14.62
CA LYS A 278 3.86 29.21 14.00
C LYS A 278 5.08 29.08 14.91
N ALA A 279 5.44 30.15 15.63
CA ALA A 279 6.54 30.12 16.59
C ALA A 279 6.26 29.15 17.74
N VAL A 280 5.03 29.17 18.28
CA VAL A 280 4.59 28.25 19.34
C VAL A 280 4.58 26.78 18.85
N LEU A 281 4.11 26.53 17.63
CA LEU A 281 4.17 25.18 17.04
C LEU A 281 5.61 24.69 16.88
N ARG A 282 6.51 25.56 16.43
CA ARG A 282 7.92 25.23 16.29
C ARG A 282 8.55 24.90 17.63
N ASP A 283 8.31 25.71 18.65
CA ASP A 283 8.74 25.45 20.03
C ASP A 283 8.24 24.09 20.53
N PHE A 284 6.96 23.77 20.28
CA PHE A 284 6.39 22.47 20.62
C PHE A 284 7.11 21.31 19.94
N TYR A 285 7.31 21.37 18.62
CA TYR A 285 8.00 20.31 17.89
C TYR A 285 9.48 20.18 18.28
N GLU A 286 10.21 21.29 18.42
CA GLU A 286 11.62 21.27 18.85
C GLU A 286 11.76 20.76 20.30
N SER A 287 10.75 20.97 21.15
CA SER A 287 10.71 20.42 22.52
C SER A 287 10.44 18.92 22.56
N MET A 288 9.48 18.44 21.77
CA MET A 288 9.07 17.02 21.76
C MET A 288 10.00 16.15 20.91
N PHE A 289 10.59 16.72 19.85
CA PHE A 289 11.41 16.05 18.85
C PHE A 289 12.65 16.90 18.53
N PRO A 290 13.62 17.01 19.46
CA PRO A 290 14.75 17.93 19.35
C PRO A 290 15.76 17.56 18.24
N ILE A 291 15.72 16.31 17.76
CA ILE A 291 16.58 15.82 16.68
C ILE A 291 15.78 15.87 15.38
N PRO A 292 16.18 16.72 14.41
CA PRO A 292 15.50 16.79 13.12
C PRO A 292 15.55 15.47 12.36
N SER A 293 14.46 15.15 11.67
CA SER A 293 14.41 14.03 10.74
C SER A 293 15.34 14.26 9.55
N GLN A 294 15.88 13.18 8.96
CA GLN A 294 16.65 13.25 7.72
C GLN A 294 15.87 13.84 6.53
N PHE A 295 14.54 13.88 6.63
CA PHE A 295 13.65 14.47 5.63
C PHE A 295 13.37 15.95 5.85
N GLU A 296 13.81 16.53 6.97
CA GLU A 296 13.70 17.96 7.22
C GLU A 296 14.79 18.73 6.46
N LEU A 297 14.43 19.92 5.96
CA LEU A 297 15.40 20.82 5.38
C LEU A 297 16.27 21.45 6.48
N PRO A 298 17.57 21.71 6.23
CA PRO A 298 18.36 22.49 7.18
C PRO A 298 17.76 23.88 7.37
N ARG A 299 17.99 24.51 8.53
CA ARG A 299 17.34 25.77 8.93
C ARG A 299 17.47 26.93 7.93
N GLU A 300 18.53 26.94 7.14
CA GLU A 300 18.81 27.97 6.12
C GLU A 300 18.10 27.73 4.80
N TYR A 301 17.54 26.54 4.60
CA TYR A 301 16.90 26.13 3.37
C TYR A 301 15.39 26.12 3.53
N ARG A 302 14.70 26.53 2.47
CA ARG A 302 13.26 26.36 2.32
C ARG A 302 12.99 25.70 0.97
N ASN A 303 11.88 24.97 0.89
CA ASN A 303 11.45 24.45 -0.39
C ASN A 303 11.08 25.62 -1.30
N ARG A 304 11.84 25.81 -2.37
CA ARG A 304 11.66 26.93 -3.30
C ARG A 304 10.43 26.77 -4.20
N PHE A 305 10.01 25.53 -4.45
CA PHE A 305 8.92 25.22 -5.37
C PHE A 305 7.91 24.33 -4.67
N LEU A 306 6.66 24.78 -4.59
CA LEU A 306 5.61 23.99 -3.99
C LEU A 306 5.13 22.89 -4.96
N HIS A 307 5.16 23.20 -6.26
CA HIS A 307 4.68 22.31 -7.31
C HIS A 307 5.81 21.83 -8.24
N THR A 308 5.67 20.60 -8.75
CA THR A 308 6.66 19.97 -9.64
C THR A 308 6.79 20.72 -10.97
N GLN A 309 5.69 21.29 -11.47
CA GLN A 309 5.69 22.08 -12.70
C GLN A 309 6.59 23.32 -12.57
N GLU A 310 6.47 24.09 -11.48
CA GLU A 310 7.30 25.27 -11.23
C GLU A 310 8.79 24.91 -11.20
N LEU A 311 9.12 23.78 -10.56
CA LEU A 311 10.48 23.24 -10.54
C LEU A 311 10.98 22.89 -11.95
N GLN A 312 10.13 22.28 -12.79
CA GLN A 312 10.48 21.91 -14.16
C GLN A 312 10.71 23.15 -15.04
N GLU A 313 9.83 24.13 -14.95
CA GLU A 313 9.94 25.40 -15.68
C GLU A 313 11.22 26.15 -15.29
N TRP A 314 11.51 26.22 -13.99
CA TRP A 314 12.74 26.84 -13.51
C TRP A 314 13.99 26.09 -13.97
N ARG A 315 13.99 24.75 -13.98
CA ARG A 315 15.09 23.94 -14.51
C ARG A 315 15.32 24.22 -15.99
N ALA A 316 14.26 24.21 -16.80
CA ALA A 316 14.34 24.50 -18.23
C ALA A 316 14.87 25.92 -18.51
N TYR A 317 14.40 26.92 -17.76
CA TYR A 317 14.91 28.28 -17.85
C TYR A 317 16.40 28.36 -17.49
N ARG A 318 16.81 27.74 -16.38
CA ARG A 318 18.20 27.71 -15.93
C ARG A 318 19.11 27.02 -16.94
N ASP A 319 18.65 25.93 -17.54
CA ASP A 319 19.45 25.16 -18.51
C ASP A 319 19.59 25.93 -19.83
N LYS A 320 18.54 26.62 -20.29
CA LYS A 320 18.63 27.57 -21.41
C LYS A 320 19.59 28.72 -21.11
N LEU A 321 19.50 29.32 -19.93
CA LEU A 321 20.40 30.39 -19.51
C LEU A 321 21.85 29.90 -19.48
N LYS A 322 22.11 28.73 -18.90
CA LYS A 322 23.44 28.10 -18.92
C LYS A 322 23.94 27.85 -20.33
N PHE A 323 23.10 27.31 -21.22
CA PHE A 323 23.49 27.08 -22.61
C PHE A 323 23.95 28.39 -23.27
N TRP A 324 23.15 29.46 -23.17
CA TRP A 324 23.50 30.75 -23.75
C TRP A 324 24.75 31.38 -23.10
N THR A 325 24.92 31.28 -21.77
CA THR A 325 26.13 31.79 -21.12
C THR A 325 27.39 31.06 -21.57
N HIS A 326 27.32 29.74 -21.78
CA HIS A 326 28.45 28.98 -22.32
C HIS A 326 28.73 29.34 -23.78
N CYS A 327 27.70 29.54 -24.62
CA CYS A 327 27.88 30.02 -26.00
C CYS A 327 28.60 31.38 -26.03
N VAL A 328 28.19 32.32 -25.17
CA VAL A 328 28.83 33.64 -25.07
C VAL A 328 30.27 33.51 -24.56
N LEU A 329 30.53 32.69 -23.54
CA LEU A 329 31.87 32.46 -23.01
C LEU A 329 32.82 31.86 -24.06
N VAL A 330 32.37 30.85 -24.81
CA VAL A 330 33.15 30.23 -25.90
C VAL A 330 33.42 31.26 -26.99
N THR A 331 32.43 32.07 -27.36
CA THR A 331 32.61 33.13 -28.37
C THR A 331 33.63 34.16 -27.91
N LEU A 332 33.61 34.57 -26.64
CA LEU A 332 34.60 35.47 -26.06
C LEU A 332 36.00 34.86 -26.05
N ILE A 333 36.14 33.58 -25.69
CA ILE A 333 37.43 32.87 -25.73
C ILE A 333 37.97 32.79 -27.16
N VAL A 334 37.13 32.43 -28.14
CA VAL A 334 37.54 32.38 -29.55
C VAL A 334 37.95 33.78 -30.02
N PHE A 335 37.21 34.81 -29.65
CA PHE A 335 37.54 36.19 -29.99
C PHE A 335 38.88 36.64 -29.38
N THR A 336 39.14 36.35 -28.11
CA THR A 336 40.42 36.71 -27.47
C THR A 336 41.60 35.95 -28.07
N VAL A 337 41.45 34.65 -28.33
CA VAL A 337 42.49 33.83 -28.99
C VAL A 337 42.77 34.32 -30.41
N THR A 338 41.73 34.56 -31.21
CA THR A 338 41.90 35.07 -32.58
C THR A 338 42.49 36.47 -32.62
N SER A 339 42.16 37.33 -31.67
CA SER A 339 42.76 38.67 -31.51
C SER A 339 44.24 38.57 -31.11
N PHE A 340 44.58 37.74 -30.12
CA PHE A 340 45.95 37.56 -29.64
C PHE A 340 46.87 36.97 -30.74
N PHE A 341 46.37 36.01 -31.50
CA PHE A 341 47.12 35.39 -32.61
C PHE A 341 46.83 36.04 -33.97
N ALA A 342 46.22 37.24 -34.02
CA ALA A 342 45.75 37.86 -35.26
C ALA A 342 46.86 37.97 -36.32
N GLU A 343 48.05 38.43 -35.93
CA GLU A 343 49.20 38.57 -36.84
C GLU A 343 49.69 37.21 -37.37
N GLN A 344 49.77 36.19 -36.52
CA GLN A 344 50.17 34.85 -36.91
C GLN A 344 49.12 34.19 -37.83
N LEU A 345 47.84 34.40 -37.55
CA LEU A 345 46.72 33.92 -38.37
C LEU A 345 46.67 34.64 -39.72
N ILE A 346 46.92 35.95 -39.76
CA ILE A 346 47.03 36.73 -41.01
C ILE A 346 48.24 36.26 -41.83
N ALA A 347 49.39 35.99 -41.19
CA ALA A 347 50.57 35.45 -41.86
C ALA A 347 50.30 34.05 -42.43
N LEU A 348 49.62 33.17 -41.68
CA LEU A 348 49.20 31.85 -42.15
C LEU A 348 48.24 31.97 -43.33
N LYS A 349 47.23 32.84 -43.23
CA LYS A 349 46.25 33.09 -44.31
C LYS A 349 46.93 33.61 -45.57
N ARG A 350 47.91 34.51 -45.46
CA ARG A 350 48.69 35.01 -46.60
C ARG A 350 49.55 33.91 -47.23
N LYS A 351 50.03 32.93 -46.45
CA LYS A 351 50.79 31.77 -46.94
C LYS A 351 49.92 30.77 -47.70
N PHE A 352 48.70 30.52 -47.23
CA PHE A 352 47.76 29.59 -47.86
C PHE A 352 46.91 30.20 -48.99
N PHE A 353 46.69 31.53 -48.99
CA PHE A 353 45.92 32.24 -50.01
C PHE A 353 46.64 33.52 -50.49
N PRO A 354 47.63 33.42 -51.38
CA PRO A 354 48.30 34.59 -51.95
C PRO A 354 47.34 35.37 -52.87
N ARG A 355 47.16 36.67 -52.59
CA ARG A 355 46.38 37.58 -53.46
C ARG A 355 47.08 37.77 -54.81
N ARG A 356 46.39 37.50 -55.93
CA ARG A 356 46.79 37.94 -57.27
C ARG A 356 46.83 39.48 -57.32
N ARG A 357 47.97 40.05 -57.71
CA ARG A 357 48.19 41.50 -57.87
C ARG A 357 47.65 41.90 -59.25
N ILE A 358 46.62 42.73 -59.31
CA ILE A 358 46.15 43.37 -60.55
C ILE A 358 46.92 44.68 -60.72
N GLN A 359 47.65 44.80 -61.84
CA GLN A 359 48.40 45.99 -62.24
C GLN A 359 47.41 47.01 -62.85
N LYS A 360 47.30 48.21 -62.28
CA LYS A 360 46.51 49.32 -62.85
C LYS A 360 47.41 50.17 -63.75
N GLU A 361 47.09 50.26 -65.05
CA GLU A 361 47.65 51.27 -65.95
C GLU A 361 47.10 52.66 -65.61
N VAL A 362 47.97 53.66 -65.65
CA VAL A 362 47.67 55.08 -65.43
C VAL A 362 47.52 55.75 -66.80
N CYS A 363 46.36 56.32 -67.10
CA CYS A 363 46.13 57.14 -68.30
C CYS A 363 46.27 58.63 -67.94
N TYR A 364 47.22 59.31 -68.59
CA TYR A 364 47.43 60.76 -68.53
C TYR A 364 46.46 61.46 -69.49
N GLU A 365 45.57 62.32 -68.98
CA GLU A 365 44.80 63.24 -69.81
C GLU A 365 45.65 64.47 -70.18
N ARG A 366 45.71 64.79 -71.48
CA ARG A 366 46.43 65.92 -72.07
C ARG A 366 45.42 66.94 -72.61
N MET A 367 45.59 68.18 -72.12
CA MET A 367 45.03 69.49 -72.48
C MET A 367 44.34 69.69 -73.84
N LYS A 368 43.31 70.56 -73.82
CA LYS A 368 42.93 71.63 -74.79
C LYS A 368 41.84 72.47 -74.11
N VAL A 369 41.82 73.80 -74.02
CA VAL A 369 42.57 74.94 -74.61
C VAL A 369 42.73 75.99 -73.51
#